data_AF-A0A0M0JJN3-F1
#
_entry.id   AF-A0A0M0JJN3-F1
#
_cell.length_a   1.000
_cell.length_b   1.000
_cell.length_c   1.000
_cell.angle_alpha   90.00
_cell.angle_beta   90.00
_cell.angle_gamma   90.00
#
_symmetry.space_group_name_H-M   'P 1'
#
loop_
_entity.id
_entity.type
_entity.pdbx_description
1 polymer ?
#
loop_
_entity_poly.entity_id
_entity_poly.type
_entity_poly.pdbx_seq_one_letter_code
_entity_poly.pdbx_strand_id
1 'polypeptide(L)'
;MTTSIAISEQLAVFQQPPNGQRKVVIATNIAETSITIDDIIIVIDSGRAKENRYDALNRLPQLIDCWISTANRRQRRGRAGRVQAGEAFYM
;
A
#
# COMPACT_ATOMS: atom_id res chain seq x y z
N MET A 1 0.11 -2.98 7.47
CA MET A 1 -1.29 -3.04 7.05
C MET A 1 -1.50 -4.18 6.07
N THR A 2 -2.15 -5.22 6.57
CA THR A 2 -2.61 -6.40 5.84
C THR A 2 -4.07 -6.66 6.25
N THR A 3 -4.76 -7.56 5.57
CA THR A 3 -6.15 -7.94 5.93
C THR A 3 -6.24 -8.70 7.24
N SER A 4 -5.11 -9.21 7.77
CA SER A 4 -5.07 -10.05 8.97
C SER A 4 -4.85 -9.28 10.28
N ILE A 5 -4.62 -7.96 10.24
CA ILE A 5 -4.51 -7.16 11.47
C ILE A 5 -5.90 -6.76 11.99
N ALA A 6 -6.02 -6.55 13.31
CA ALA A 6 -7.28 -6.19 13.94
C ALA A 6 -7.83 -4.86 13.38
N ILE A 7 -9.16 -4.72 13.34
CA ILE A 7 -9.83 -3.50 12.85
C ILE A 7 -9.39 -2.27 13.64
N SER A 8 -9.17 -2.39 14.96
CA SER A 8 -8.66 -1.30 15.79
C SER A 8 -7.29 -0.79 15.32
N GLU A 9 -6.38 -1.68 14.94
CA GLU A 9 -5.08 -1.32 14.37
C GLU A 9 -5.23 -0.72 12.97
N GLN A 10 -6.22 -1.19 12.19
CA GLN A 10 -6.52 -0.57 10.90
C GLN A 10 -7.02 0.87 11.07
N LEU A 11 -7.82 1.13 12.11
CA LEU A 11 -8.34 2.47 12.40
C LEU A 11 -7.28 3.42 12.97
N ALA A 12 -6.25 2.89 13.64
CA ALA A 12 -5.17 3.70 14.19
C ALA A 12 -4.43 4.52 13.13
N VAL A 13 -4.42 4.05 11.87
CA VAL A 13 -3.75 4.74 10.76
C VAL A 13 -4.38 6.10 10.43
N PHE A 14 -5.64 6.32 10.78
CA PHE A 14 -6.36 7.58 10.55
C PHE A 14 -6.11 8.60 11.65
N GLN A 15 -5.51 8.20 12.77
CA GLN A 15 -5.16 9.12 13.84
C GLN A 15 -3.91 9.93 13.46
N GLN A 16 -3.86 11.17 13.95
CA GLN A 16 -2.64 11.98 13.83
C GLN A 16 -1.57 11.46 14.79
N PRO A 17 -0.30 11.42 14.38
CA PRO A 17 0.78 11.06 15.29
C PRO A 17 0.96 12.12 16.39
N PRO A 18 1.42 11.73 17.59
CA PRO A 18 1.80 12.69 18.62
C PRO A 18 2.86 13.69 18.13
N ASN A 19 2.92 14.86 18.76
CA ASN A 19 3.90 15.89 18.39
C ASN A 19 5.34 15.36 18.47
N GLY A 20 6.17 15.72 17.50
CA GLY A 20 7.55 15.23 17.36
C GLY A 20 7.67 13.81 16.79
N GLN A 21 6.57 13.12 16.47
CA GLN A 21 6.60 11.79 15.86
C GLN A 21 6.13 11.83 14.40
N ARG A 22 6.68 10.93 13.59
CA ARG A 22 6.25 10.72 12.20
C ARG A 22 5.49 9.41 12.10
N LYS A 23 4.27 9.46 11.55
CA LYS A 23 3.52 8.26 11.19
C LYS A 23 4.18 7.58 10.00
N VAL A 24 4.51 6.29 10.15
CA VAL A 24 5.00 5.44 9.06
C VAL A 24 4.05 4.28 8.88
N VAL A 25 3.49 4.16 7.68
CA VAL A 25 2.51 3.11 7.35
C VAL A 25 3.16 2.12 6.40
N ILE A 26 3.44 0.92 6.90
CA ILE A 26 3.91 -0.18 6.07
C ILE A 26 2.68 -0.94 5.57
N ALA A 27 2.48 -1.03 4.26
CA ALA A 27 1.31 -1.68 3.68
C ALA A 27 1.66 -2.60 2.52
N THR A 28 0.78 -3.58 2.30
CA THR A 28 0.76 -4.39 1.08
C THR A 28 -0.07 -3.70 0.00
N ASN A 29 -0.22 -4.32 -1.16
CA ASN A 29 -1.11 -3.88 -2.24
C ASN A 29 -2.58 -3.68 -1.82
N ILE A 30 -2.99 -4.11 -0.62
CA ILE A 30 -4.30 -3.77 -0.03
C ILE A 30 -4.50 -2.26 0.11
N ALA A 31 -3.44 -1.51 0.43
CA ALA A 31 -3.52 -0.04 0.53
C ALA A 31 -3.60 0.65 -0.85
N GLU A 32 -3.42 -0.09 -1.94
CA GLU A 32 -3.46 0.47 -3.29
C GLU A 32 -4.87 0.87 -3.70
N THR A 33 -5.89 0.15 -3.24
CA THR A 33 -7.29 0.36 -3.65
C THR A 33 -8.21 0.64 -2.47
N SER A 34 -8.04 -0.02 -1.33
CA SER A 34 -9.10 -0.10 -0.32
C SER A 34 -9.03 0.94 0.80
N ILE A 35 -7.95 1.71 0.92
CA ILE A 35 -7.71 2.56 2.09
C ILE A 35 -7.12 3.91 1.65
N THR A 36 -7.74 5.00 2.11
CA THR A 36 -7.29 6.37 1.82
C THR A 36 -6.85 7.02 3.12
N ILE A 37 -5.56 7.30 3.23
CA ILE A 37 -4.95 7.98 4.39
C ILE A 37 -4.56 9.37 3.90
N ASP A 38 -5.21 10.40 4.43
CA ASP A 38 -5.16 11.75 3.85
C ASP A 38 -3.83 12.47 4.08
N ASP A 39 -3.09 12.12 5.13
CA ASP A 39 -1.86 12.80 5.55
C ASP A 39 -0.57 12.15 5.03
N ILE A 40 -0.66 11.30 4.00
CA ILE A 40 0.52 10.72 3.34
C ILE A 40 1.16 11.74 2.40
N ILE A 41 2.42 12.08 2.68
CA ILE A 41 3.25 12.98 1.86
C ILE A 41 4.39 12.28 1.14
N ILE A 42 4.78 11.09 1.60
CA ILE A 42 5.88 10.31 1.03
C ILE A 42 5.37 8.89 0.77
N VAL A 43 5.55 8.42 -0.46
CA VAL A 43 5.36 7.01 -0.83
C VAL A 43 6.71 6.40 -1.15
N ILE A 44 7.00 5.24 -0.55
CA ILE A 44 8.15 4.42 -0.90
C ILE A 44 7.59 3.13 -1.49
N ASP A 45 7.86 2.90 -2.78
CA ASP A 45 7.33 1.77 -3.53
C ASP A 45 8.45 0.81 -3.94
N SER A 46 8.37 -0.43 -3.47
CA SER A 46 9.34 -1.49 -3.77
C SER A 46 9.19 -2.07 -5.18
N GLY A 47 8.13 -1.72 -5.90
CA GLY A 47 7.87 -2.24 -7.25
C GLY A 47 7.39 -3.69 -7.28
N ARG A 48 7.24 -4.35 -6.12
CA ARG A 48 6.80 -5.75 -6.03
C ARG A 48 5.45 -5.87 -5.32
N ALA A 49 4.73 -6.95 -5.63
CA ALA A 49 3.50 -7.34 -4.95
C ALA A 49 3.35 -8.85 -4.94
N LYS A 50 2.60 -9.36 -3.96
CA LYS A 50 2.05 -10.71 -4.01
C LYS A 50 0.66 -10.67 -4.65
N GLU A 51 0.48 -11.43 -5.71
CA GLU A 51 -0.78 -11.51 -6.48
C GLU A 51 -1.32 -12.94 -6.48
N ASN A 52 -2.63 -13.09 -6.30
CA ASN A 52 -3.30 -14.35 -6.56
C ASN A 52 -3.43 -14.54 -8.06
N ARG A 53 -2.81 -15.58 -8.59
CA ARG A 53 -2.96 -16.03 -9.98
C ARG A 53 -3.51 -17.44 -10.01
N TYR A 54 -4.25 -17.74 -11.06
CA TYR A 54 -4.77 -19.09 -11.29
C TYR A 54 -3.78 -19.86 -12.16
N ASP A 55 -3.24 -20.95 -11.63
CA ASP A 55 -2.43 -21.90 -12.40
C ASP A 55 -3.37 -22.88 -13.11
N ALA A 56 -3.56 -22.69 -14.41
CA ALA A 56 -4.46 -23.52 -15.21
C ALA A 56 -4.00 -24.97 -15.34
N LEU A 57 -2.69 -25.24 -15.25
CA LEU A 57 -2.14 -26.59 -15.35
C LEU A 57 -2.44 -27.39 -14.09
N ASN A 58 -2.20 -26.77 -12.94
CA ASN A 58 -2.44 -27.40 -11.64
C ASN A 58 -3.86 -27.21 -11.11
N ARG A 59 -4.68 -26.39 -11.78
CA ARG A 59 -6.05 -26.01 -11.41
C ARG A 59 -6.18 -25.43 -10.00
N LEU A 60 -5.14 -24.73 -9.54
CA LEU A 60 -5.06 -24.21 -8.18
C LEU A 60 -4.78 -22.70 -8.18
N PRO A 61 -5.36 -21.94 -7.23
CA PRO A 61 -4.93 -20.59 -6.96
C PRO A 61 -3.52 -20.61 -6.34
N GLN A 62 -2.67 -19.70 -6.80
CA GLN A 62 -1.31 -19.53 -6.29
C GLN A 62 -1.07 -18.06 -5.96
N LEU A 63 -0.40 -17.83 -4.83
CA LEU A 63 0.06 -16.51 -4.43
C LEU A 63 1.51 -16.35 -4.88
N ILE A 64 1.74 -15.59 -5.94
CA ILE A 64 3.08 -15.40 -6.51
C ILE A 64 3.63 -14.01 -6.20
N ASP A 65 4.95 -13.91 -6.07
CA ASP A 65 5.66 -12.64 -5.97
C ASP A 65 6.04 -12.15 -7.37
N CYS A 66 5.56 -10.98 -7.77
CA CYS A 66 5.77 -10.42 -9.10
C CYS A 66 6.00 -8.91 -9.07
N TRP A 67 6.52 -8.40 -10.20
CA TRP A 67 6.60 -6.97 -10.46
C TRP A 67 5.21 -6.38 -10.67
N ILE A 68 5.01 -5.18 -10.15
CA ILE A 68 3.76 -4.45 -10.34
C ILE A 68 3.70 -3.82 -11.73
N SER A 69 2.49 -3.59 -12.25
CA SER A 69 2.33 -2.86 -13.50
C SER A 69 2.62 -1.36 -13.35
N THR A 70 2.87 -0.68 -14.47
CA THR A 70 2.94 0.79 -14.51
C THR A 70 1.66 1.45 -13.97
N ALA A 71 0.50 0.82 -14.18
CA ALA A 71 -0.77 1.31 -13.65
C ALA A 71 -0.80 1.24 -12.12
N ASN A 72 -0.34 0.13 -11.51
CA ASN A 72 -0.25 -0.01 -10.07
C ASN A 72 0.70 1.02 -9.46
N ARG A 73 1.89 1.20 -10.06
CA ARG A 73 2.87 2.22 -9.64
C ARG A 73 2.28 3.63 -9.68
N ARG A 74 1.48 3.94 -10.72
CA ARG A 74 0.78 5.24 -10.83
C ARG A 74 -0.26 5.41 -9.73
N GLN A 75 -1.02 4.36 -9.39
CA GLN A 75 -1.99 4.39 -8.30
C GLN A 75 -1.29 4.61 -6.94
N ARG A 76 -0.20 3.88 -6.68
CA ARG A 76 0.62 4.02 -5.46
C ARG A 76 1.18 5.44 -5.32
N ARG A 77 1.74 6.01 -6.39
CA ARG A 77 2.20 7.41 -6.42
C ARG A 77 1.11 8.38 -6.00
N GLY A 78 -0.13 8.16 -6.47
CA GLY A 78 -1.28 9.01 -6.15
C GLY A 78 -1.74 8.96 -4.69
N ARG A 79 -1.11 8.14 -3.84
CA ARG A 79 -1.35 8.13 -2.39
C ARG A 79 -0.61 9.25 -1.67
N ALA A 80 0.53 9.71 -2.20
CA ALA A 80 1.13 10.98 -1.80
C ALA A 80 0.47 12.14 -2.57
N GLY A 81 0.50 13.35 -2.01
CA GLY A 81 0.15 14.54 -2.77
C GLY A 81 -1.32 14.96 -2.71
N ARG A 82 -2.14 14.35 -1.82
CA ARG A 82 -3.59 14.62 -1.74
C ARG A 82 -3.92 15.94 -1.05
N VAL A 83 -3.33 16.18 0.12
CA VAL A 83 -3.63 17.36 0.96
C VAL A 83 -2.53 18.42 0.86
N GLN A 84 -1.32 18.02 0.51
CA GLN A 84 -0.15 18.88 0.32
C GLN A 84 0.80 18.25 -0.69
N ALA A 85 1.82 18.98 -1.14
CA ALA A 85 2.83 18.44 -2.06
C ALA A 85 3.44 17.13 -1.51
N GLY A 86 3.58 16.14 -2.38
CA GLY A 86 4.06 14.82 -1.98
C GLY A 86 5.02 14.23 -2.99
N GLU A 87 5.82 13.28 -2.53
CA GLU A 87 6.90 12.66 -3.29
C GLU A 87 6.75 11.14 -3.30
N ALA A 88 7.24 10.53 -4.37
CA ALA A 88 7.27 9.08 -4.51
C ALA A 88 8.68 8.62 -4.87
N PHE A 89 9.20 7.71 -4.05
CA PHE A 89 10.48 7.06 -4.23
C PHE A 89 10.26 5.62 -4.67
N TYR A 90 11.10 5.16 -5.59
CA TYR A 90 10.98 3.85 -6.19
C TYR A 90 12.31 3.12 -6.11
N MET A 91 12.25 1.86 -5.70
CA MET A 91 13.40 0.94 -5.72
C MET A 91 13.47 0.15 -7.03
#